data_AF-A0A8H5GRB6-F1
#
_entry.id   AF-A0A8H5GRB6-F1
#
_cell.length_a   1.000
_cell.length_b   1.000
_cell.length_c   1.000
_cell.angle_alpha   90.00
_cell.angle_beta   90.00
_cell.angle_gamma   90.00
#
_symmetry.space_group_name_H-M   'P 1'
#
loop_
_entity.id
_entity.type
_entity.pdbx_description
1 polymer ?
#
loop_
_entity_poly.entity_id
_entity_poly.type
_entity_poly.pdbx_seq_one_letter_code
_entity_poly.pdbx_strand_id
1 'polypeptide(L)'
;MPPKSAPKIYQILIRTFRTTIFLTVPPSTTLTSLKQSAFDALNSFPSDEDAMDEGQEDIPKLTSTADFSLCRAVNVKPPPAARDSRSHSQAQKREYEVLDVNGSGDEDDGAGESMTVKDLGLANWEVLYVQYKDDQGQPLPIIAKDPPLDEEEDGSSMPPPPPPAIESSPPSSPSKGKGKGKRKAMSDDESDDTPETTKRVNDGLNQGTKIHS
;
A
#
# COMPACT_ATOMS: atom_id res chain seq x y z
N MET A 1 3.28 -29.33 24.92
CA MET A 1 2.59 -28.05 24.67
C MET A 1 2.56 -27.81 23.17
N PRO A 2 1.43 -27.37 22.59
CA PRO A 2 1.40 -27.00 21.18
C PRO A 2 2.36 -25.83 20.90
N PRO A 3 3.11 -25.83 19.78
CA PRO A 3 3.93 -24.69 19.39
C PRO A 3 3.04 -23.48 19.09
N LYS A 4 3.36 -22.32 19.67
CA LYS A 4 2.69 -21.06 19.33
C LYS A 4 3.11 -20.67 17.92
N SER A 5 2.16 -20.27 17.08
CA SER A 5 2.47 -19.72 15.75
C SER A 5 3.34 -18.47 15.90
N ALA A 6 4.34 -18.32 15.04
CA ALA A 6 5.20 -17.13 15.04
C ALA A 6 4.34 -15.85 14.86
N PRO A 7 4.68 -14.75 15.55
CA PRO A 7 3.96 -13.49 15.40
C PRO A 7 4.07 -13.00 13.96
N LYS A 8 2.93 -12.67 13.36
CA LYS A 8 2.88 -12.12 12.01
C LYS A 8 3.29 -10.65 12.09
N ILE A 9 4.32 -10.25 11.36
CA ILE A 9 4.82 -8.88 11.29
C ILE A 9 4.58 -8.39 9.86
N TYR A 10 4.05 -7.18 9.71
CA TYR A 10 3.84 -6.57 8.40
C TYR A 10 4.92 -5.54 8.12
N GLN A 11 5.41 -5.54 6.89
CA GLN A 11 6.27 -4.51 6.35
C GLN A 11 5.42 -3.65 5.43
N ILE A 12 5.25 -2.38 5.78
CA ILE A 12 4.46 -1.40 5.04
C ILE A 12 5.41 -0.40 4.42
N LEU A 13 5.23 -0.11 3.13
CA LEU A 13 6.03 0.85 2.39
C LEU A 13 5.23 2.14 2.28
N ILE A 14 5.76 3.24 2.79
CA ILE A 14 5.15 4.56 2.63
C ILE A 14 5.95 5.32 1.59
N ARG A 15 5.31 5.64 0.47
CA ARG A 15 5.89 6.40 -0.62
C ARG A 15 5.48 7.86 -0.57
N THR A 16 6.47 8.72 -0.69
CA THR A 16 6.30 10.15 -0.97
C THR A 16 6.83 10.47 -2.35
N PHE A 17 6.91 11.77 -2.68
CA PHE A 17 7.47 12.25 -3.93
C PHE A 17 8.95 11.84 -4.13
N ARG A 18 9.73 11.71 -3.04
CA ARG A 18 11.18 11.47 -3.10
C ARG A 18 11.64 10.22 -2.38
N THR A 19 10.92 9.84 -1.33
CA THR A 19 11.43 8.88 -0.37
C THR A 19 10.45 7.73 -0.21
N THR A 20 11.00 6.53 -0.03
CA THR A 20 10.23 5.36 0.41
C THR A 20 10.67 5.00 1.82
N ILE A 21 9.72 4.97 2.74
CA ILE A 21 9.93 4.63 4.15
C ILE A 21 9.42 3.21 4.38
N PHE A 22 10.22 2.40 5.06
CA PHE A 22 9.85 1.04 5.45
C PHE A 22 9.45 1.02 6.92
N LEU A 23 8.18 0.73 7.19
CA LEU A 23 7.68 0.57 8.55
C LEU A 23 7.40 -0.91 8.84
N THR A 24 7.95 -1.38 9.96
CA THR A 24 7.71 -2.73 10.46
C THR A 24 6.72 -2.66 11.60
N VAL A 25 5.49 -3.14 11.38
CA VAL A 25 4.40 -3.00 12.35
C VAL A 25 3.67 -4.33 12.59
N PRO A 26 3.21 -4.61 13.81
CA PRO A 26 2.25 -5.67 14.06
C PRO A 26 0.92 -5.42 13.32
N PRO A 27 0.16 -6.48 12.96
CA PRO A 27 -1.15 -6.35 12.33
C PRO A 27 -2.20 -5.70 13.23
N SER A 28 -1.97 -5.70 14.56
CA SER A 28 -2.83 -5.06 15.56
C SER A 28 -2.55 -3.56 15.74
N THR A 29 -1.55 -3.01 15.04
CA THR A 29 -1.24 -1.57 15.12
C THR A 29 -2.40 -0.77 14.54
N THR A 30 -2.80 0.29 15.23
CA THR A 30 -3.85 1.20 14.78
C THR A 30 -3.36 2.12 13.67
N LEU A 31 -4.28 2.60 12.84
CA LEU A 31 -3.94 3.56 11.78
C LEU A 31 -3.33 4.85 12.35
N THR A 32 -3.84 5.36 13.48
CA THR A 32 -3.29 6.55 14.15
C THR A 32 -1.82 6.34 14.53
N SER A 33 -1.48 5.19 15.11
CA SER A 33 -0.09 4.87 15.45
C SER A 33 0.78 4.73 14.20
N LEU A 34 0.27 4.12 13.13
CA LEU A 34 0.99 4.01 11.86
C LEU A 34 1.25 5.40 11.25
N LYS A 35 0.25 6.28 11.29
CA LYS A 35 0.34 7.66 10.80
C LYS A 35 1.33 8.49 11.61
N GLN A 36 1.34 8.34 12.93
CA GLN A 36 2.35 8.98 13.78
C GLN A 36 3.76 8.51 13.43
N SER A 37 3.98 7.20 13.29
CA SER A 37 5.29 6.68 12.88
C SER A 37 5.71 7.17 11.49
N ALA A 38 4.76 7.31 10.57
CA ALA A 38 5.01 7.90 9.26
C ALA A 38 5.42 9.36 9.37
N PHE A 39 4.71 10.16 10.17
CA PHE A 39 5.02 11.57 10.42
C PHE A 39 6.41 11.76 11.03
N ASP A 40 6.74 10.98 12.06
CA ASP A 40 8.05 11.03 12.73
C ASP A 40 9.17 10.68 11.73
N ALA A 41 8.95 9.65 10.90
CA ALA A 41 9.90 9.26 9.87
C ALA A 41 10.05 10.35 8.80
N LEU A 42 8.96 10.97 8.35
CA LEU A 42 8.98 12.04 7.35
C LEU A 42 9.74 13.28 7.83
N ASN A 43 9.57 13.65 9.10
CA ASN A 43 10.29 14.78 9.71
C ASN A 43 11.74 14.45 10.09
N SER A 44 12.14 13.17 10.04
CA SER A 44 13.53 12.77 10.28
C SER A 44 14.45 13.06 9.09
N PHE A 45 13.88 13.24 7.90
CA PHE A 45 14.67 13.59 6.72
C PHE A 45 15.00 15.09 6.75
N PRO A 46 16.27 15.47 6.52
CA PRO A 46 16.62 16.88 6.42
C PRO A 46 15.81 17.48 5.26
N SER A 47 15.16 18.61 5.51
CA SER A 47 14.62 19.41 4.42
C SER A 47 15.82 19.88 3.61
N ASP A 48 15.92 19.48 2.34
CA ASP A 48 16.99 19.86 1.41
C ASP A 48 16.91 21.36 1.05
N GLU A 49 16.68 22.25 2.02
CA GLU A 49 16.61 23.70 1.82
C GLU A 49 17.98 24.27 1.40
N ASP A 50 19.05 23.53 1.63
CA ASP A 50 20.42 23.89 1.26
C ASP A 50 20.85 23.36 -0.12
N ALA A 51 20.06 22.49 -0.75
CA ALA A 51 20.35 22.02 -2.11
C ALA A 51 19.76 23.02 -3.10
N MET A 52 20.58 23.94 -3.59
CA MET A 52 20.22 24.95 -4.61
C MET A 52 19.89 24.34 -5.98
N ASP A 53 18.82 23.54 -6.07
CA ASP A 53 18.31 23.02 -7.34
C ASP A 53 17.00 23.74 -7.71
N GLU A 54 17.06 24.61 -8.71
CA GLU A 54 15.99 25.55 -9.12
C GLU A 54 14.75 24.90 -9.77
N GLY A 55 14.51 23.60 -9.54
CA GLY A 55 13.38 22.86 -10.10
C GLY A 55 12.59 22.02 -9.08
N GLN A 56 12.87 22.20 -7.80
CA GLN A 56 12.28 21.40 -6.74
C GLN A 56 10.83 21.83 -6.48
N GLU A 57 9.87 20.98 -6.86
CA GLU A 57 8.46 21.15 -6.49
C GLU A 57 8.35 21.37 -4.96
N ASP A 58 7.74 22.49 -4.55
CA ASP A 58 7.58 22.87 -3.14
C ASP A 58 6.77 21.81 -2.40
N ILE A 59 7.46 20.93 -1.66
CA ILE A 59 6.81 19.96 -0.79
C ILE A 59 6.34 20.70 0.48
N PRO A 60 5.05 20.63 0.84
CA PRO A 60 4.55 21.24 2.07
C PRO A 60 5.28 20.70 3.30
N LYS A 61 5.71 21.60 4.19
CA LYS A 61 6.29 21.19 5.48
C LYS A 61 5.18 20.61 6.36
N LEU A 62 5.43 19.43 6.92
CA LEU A 62 4.48 18.77 7.82
C LEU A 62 4.65 19.31 9.24
N THR A 63 3.62 19.97 9.77
CA THR A 63 3.58 20.45 11.16
C THR A 63 2.82 19.50 12.07
N SER A 64 1.86 18.76 11.51
CA SER A 64 0.94 17.89 12.22
C SER A 64 0.61 16.63 11.41
N THR A 65 0.14 15.59 12.11
CA THR A 65 -0.45 14.41 11.46
C THR A 65 -1.74 14.73 10.71
N ALA A 66 -2.36 15.89 10.93
CA ALA A 66 -3.54 16.34 10.17
C ALA A 66 -3.21 16.80 8.74
N ASP A 67 -1.95 17.19 8.49
CA ASP A 67 -1.48 17.86 7.26
C ASP A 67 -1.33 16.89 6.09
N PHE A 68 -1.49 15.59 6.34
CA PHE A 68 -1.47 14.57 5.30
C PHE A 68 -2.46 13.45 5.59
N SER A 69 -2.76 12.67 4.57
CA SER A 69 -3.52 11.44 4.67
C SER A 69 -2.78 10.30 3.95
N LEU A 70 -2.96 9.08 4.45
CA LEU A 70 -2.41 7.88 3.83
C LEU A 70 -3.41 7.34 2.82
N CYS A 71 -2.94 7.04 1.62
CA CYS A 71 -3.77 6.53 0.53
C CYS A 71 -3.25 5.18 0.05
N ARG A 72 -4.16 4.30 -0.33
CA ARG A 72 -3.86 3.06 -1.05
C ARG A 72 -4.12 3.26 -2.54
N ALA A 73 -3.22 2.78 -3.38
CA ALA A 73 -3.47 2.77 -4.83
C ALA A 73 -4.48 1.66 -5.17
N VAL A 74 -5.56 2.03 -5.84
CA VAL A 74 -6.56 1.11 -6.37
C VAL A 74 -6.31 0.94 -7.86
N ASN A 75 -6.00 -0.29 -8.27
CA ASN A 75 -5.83 -0.62 -9.68
C ASN A 75 -7.21 -0.72 -10.33
N VAL A 76 -7.68 0.39 -10.90
CA VAL A 76 -8.90 0.38 -11.70
C VAL A 76 -8.60 -0.25 -13.04
N LYS A 77 -9.17 -1.43 -13.28
CA LYS A 77 -9.12 -2.08 -14.57
C LYS A 77 -9.73 -1.15 -15.61
N PRO A 78 -8.99 -0.76 -16.67
CA PRO A 78 -9.54 0.11 -17.69
C PRO A 78 -10.77 -0.54 -18.34
N PRO A 79 -11.79 0.24 -18.72
CA PRO A 79 -12.98 -0.29 -19.37
C PRO A 79 -12.58 -1.04 -20.66
N PRO A 80 -13.24 -2.17 -20.96
CA PRO A 80 -12.83 -3.10 -22.03
C PRO A 80 -12.89 -2.52 -23.46
N ALA A 81 -13.46 -1.32 -23.64
CA ALA A 81 -13.72 -0.73 -24.95
C ALA A 81 -12.56 0.08 -25.56
N ALA A 82 -11.49 0.38 -24.82
CA ALA A 82 -10.39 1.24 -25.29
C ALA A 82 -9.14 0.44 -25.73
N ARG A 83 -9.33 -0.67 -26.46
CA ARG A 83 -8.27 -1.64 -26.76
C ARG A 83 -7.33 -1.27 -27.92
N ASP A 84 -7.61 -0.21 -28.66
CA ASP A 84 -6.90 0.07 -29.93
C ASP A 84 -5.84 1.19 -29.86
N SER A 85 -5.67 1.88 -28.73
CA SER A 85 -4.63 2.91 -28.58
C SER A 85 -3.32 2.31 -28.08
N ARG A 86 -2.49 1.86 -29.04
CA ARG A 86 -1.14 1.30 -28.87
C ARG A 86 -0.08 2.38 -28.55
N SER A 87 -0.37 3.32 -27.65
CA SER A 87 0.59 4.37 -27.23
C SER A 87 1.29 4.00 -25.92
N HIS A 88 2.61 3.87 -26.00
CA HIS A 88 3.51 3.21 -25.04
C HIS A 88 3.91 4.05 -23.80
N SER A 89 3.19 5.11 -23.43
CA SER A 89 3.59 5.93 -22.27
C SER A 89 2.42 6.59 -21.56
N GLN A 90 1.25 5.95 -21.61
CA GLN A 90 0.09 6.48 -20.91
C GLN A 90 0.28 6.22 -19.41
N ALA A 91 0.80 7.23 -18.70
CA ALA A 91 0.82 7.32 -17.25
C ALA A 91 -0.49 6.72 -16.73
N GLN A 92 -0.41 5.52 -16.14
CA GLN A 92 -1.58 4.81 -15.68
C GLN A 92 -2.25 5.72 -14.65
N LYS A 93 -3.43 6.22 -14.98
CA LYS A 93 -4.24 7.01 -14.04
C LYS A 93 -4.58 6.08 -12.87
N ARG A 94 -3.79 6.17 -11.79
CA ARG A 94 -4.05 5.45 -10.55
C ARG A 94 -5.15 6.21 -9.81
N GLU A 95 -6.15 5.48 -9.33
CA GLU A 95 -7.10 6.01 -8.36
C GLU A 95 -6.54 5.71 -6.97
N TYR A 96 -6.69 6.66 -6.07
CA TYR A 96 -6.16 6.56 -4.72
C TYR A 96 -7.31 6.61 -3.73
N GLU A 97 -7.39 5.59 -2.90
CA GLU A 97 -8.38 5.48 -1.84
C GLU A 97 -7.74 5.99 -0.54
N VAL A 98 -8.31 7.05 0.03
CA VAL A 98 -7.85 7.62 1.30
C VAL A 98 -8.22 6.65 2.43
N LEU A 99 -7.23 6.18 3.19
CA LEU A 99 -7.42 5.27 4.32
C LEU A 99 -7.74 5.99 5.63
N ASP A 100 -7.62 7.32 5.65
CA ASP A 100 -7.77 8.17 6.81
C ASP A 100 -9.26 8.40 7.12
N VAL A 101 -9.88 7.50 7.89
CA VAL A 101 -11.33 7.51 8.22
C VAL A 101 -11.68 8.57 9.28
N ASN A 102 -10.97 9.69 9.32
CA ASN A 102 -11.19 10.76 10.31
C ASN A 102 -12.45 11.61 10.04
N GLY A 103 -13.37 11.16 9.16
CA GLY A 103 -14.19 12.10 8.38
C GLY A 103 -15.65 11.76 8.13
N SER A 104 -16.29 10.85 8.86
CA SER A 104 -17.75 10.77 8.82
C SER A 104 -18.37 11.01 10.19
N GLY A 105 -18.19 12.24 10.69
CA GLY A 105 -19.28 13.17 11.02
C GLY A 105 -20.42 12.78 11.96
N ASP A 106 -20.40 11.62 12.62
CA ASP A 106 -21.33 11.31 13.71
C ASP A 106 -20.52 11.24 15.02
N GLU A 107 -20.47 12.39 15.70
CA GLU A 107 -19.64 12.67 16.89
C GLU A 107 -20.03 11.88 18.17
N ASP A 108 -20.81 10.80 18.09
CA ASP A 108 -21.43 10.19 19.29
C ASP A 108 -20.83 8.85 19.76
N ASP A 109 -19.91 8.23 19.02
CA ASP A 109 -19.27 6.98 19.47
C ASP A 109 -17.77 6.99 19.16
N GLY A 110 -16.92 7.09 20.20
CA GLY A 110 -15.45 7.16 20.15
C GLY A 110 -14.74 5.91 19.60
N ALA A 111 -15.24 5.32 18.51
CA ALA A 111 -14.74 4.11 17.86
C ALA A 111 -13.92 4.40 16.58
N GLY A 112 -13.95 5.63 16.06
CA GLY A 112 -13.32 6.00 14.78
C GLY A 112 -11.80 5.85 14.70
N GLU A 113 -11.08 5.90 15.83
CA GLU A 113 -9.60 5.78 15.85
C GLU A 113 -9.08 4.33 15.94
N SER A 114 -9.96 3.33 15.96
CA SER A 114 -9.58 1.97 16.35
C SER A 114 -9.29 1.02 15.19
N MET A 115 -9.41 1.45 13.92
CA MET A 115 -9.11 0.57 12.80
C MET A 115 -7.64 0.15 12.80
N THR A 116 -7.41 -1.17 12.83
CA THR A 116 -6.06 -1.72 12.78
C THR A 116 -5.60 -1.93 11.34
N VAL A 117 -4.28 -2.05 11.14
CA VAL A 117 -3.67 -2.41 9.84
C VAL A 117 -4.33 -3.64 9.21
N LYS A 118 -4.71 -4.62 10.05
CA LYS A 118 -5.41 -5.82 9.60
C LYS A 118 -6.84 -5.54 9.13
N ASP A 119 -7.58 -4.68 9.83
CA ASP A 119 -9.00 -4.39 9.51
C ASP A 119 -9.12 -3.59 8.21
N LEU A 120 -8.12 -2.77 7.89
CA LEU A 120 -8.00 -2.06 6.61
C LEU A 120 -7.66 -2.99 5.43
N GLY A 121 -7.41 -4.27 5.69
CA GLY A 121 -7.06 -5.26 4.67
C GLY A 121 -5.68 -5.05 4.06
N LEU A 122 -4.77 -4.36 4.75
CA LEU A 122 -3.40 -4.15 4.25
C LEU A 122 -2.64 -5.48 4.26
N ALA A 123 -1.97 -5.78 3.15
CA ALA A 123 -1.13 -6.96 3.03
C ALA A 123 0.28 -6.73 3.60
N ASN A 124 1.07 -7.79 3.70
CA ASN A 124 2.51 -7.63 3.90
C ASN A 124 3.12 -7.08 2.60
N TRP A 125 4.05 -6.14 2.71
CA TRP A 125 4.62 -5.36 1.60
C TRP A 125 3.63 -4.44 0.88
N GLU A 126 2.56 -4.03 1.57
CA GLU A 126 1.61 -3.06 1.02
C GLU A 126 2.27 -1.69 0.82
N VAL A 127 1.95 -1.03 -0.29
CA VAL A 127 2.47 0.30 -0.63
C VAL A 127 1.39 1.34 -0.40
N LEU A 128 1.64 2.22 0.56
CA LEU A 128 0.83 3.39 0.85
C LEU A 128 1.49 4.64 0.25
N TYR A 129 0.66 5.62 -0.08
CA TYR A 129 1.08 6.90 -0.64
C TYR A 129 0.69 8.01 0.31
N VAL A 130 1.54 9.01 0.44
CA VAL A 130 1.25 10.21 1.22
C VAL A 130 0.55 11.22 0.32
N GLN A 131 -0.66 11.61 0.72
CA GLN A 131 -1.37 12.74 0.13
C GLN A 131 -1.28 13.94 1.09
N TYR A 132 -0.51 14.94 0.68
CA TYR A 132 -0.40 16.20 1.42
C TYR A 132 -1.70 17.00 1.31
N LYS A 133 -1.96 17.83 2.31
CA LYS A 133 -3.02 18.83 2.28
C LYS A 133 -2.41 20.23 2.20
N ASP A 134 -3.16 21.16 1.64
CA ASP A 134 -2.82 22.58 1.68
C ASP A 134 -3.19 23.22 3.04
N ASP A 135 -2.87 24.51 3.20
CA ASP A 135 -3.21 25.28 4.41
C ASP A 135 -4.72 25.40 4.66
N GLN A 136 -5.56 25.09 3.66
CA GLN A 136 -7.02 25.04 3.75
C GLN A 136 -7.55 23.63 4.04
N GLY A 137 -6.65 22.67 4.25
CA GLY A 137 -6.98 21.26 4.49
C GLY A 137 -7.45 20.50 3.25
N GLN A 138 -7.33 21.07 2.05
CA GLN A 138 -7.70 20.41 0.80
C GLN A 138 -6.60 19.45 0.35
N PRO A 139 -6.95 18.23 -0.09
CA PRO A 139 -5.96 17.25 -0.53
C PRO A 139 -5.31 17.68 -1.85
N LEU A 140 -3.97 17.71 -1.86
CA LEU A 140 -3.18 17.95 -3.05
C LEU A 140 -3.09 16.67 -3.93
N PRO A 141 -2.82 16.80 -5.24
CA PRO A 141 -2.57 15.65 -6.10
C PRO A 141 -1.39 14.80 -5.60
N ILE A 142 -1.54 13.48 -5.64
CA ILE A 142 -0.46 12.56 -5.28
C ILE A 142 0.54 12.51 -6.43
N ILE A 143 1.69 13.13 -6.24
CA ILE A 143 2.82 13.06 -7.17
C ILE A 143 3.77 11.99 -6.63
N ALA A 144 3.56 10.74 -7.06
CA ALA A 144 4.47 9.65 -6.76
C ALA A 144 5.23 9.27 -8.03
N LYS A 145 6.54 9.51 -8.04
CA LYS A 145 7.41 8.96 -9.08
C LYS A 145 7.73 7.54 -8.66
N ASP A 146 7.27 6.57 -9.43
CA ASP A 146 7.85 5.24 -9.32
C ASP A 146 9.35 5.40 -9.62
N PRO A 147 10.25 4.81 -8.80
CA PRO A 147 11.64 4.72 -9.19
C PRO A 147 11.66 4.22 -10.62
N PRO A 148 12.46 4.81 -11.53
CA PRO A 148 12.65 4.20 -12.82
C PRO A 148 12.97 2.74 -12.53
N LEU A 149 12.05 1.85 -12.92
CA LEU A 149 12.47 0.49 -13.17
C LEU A 149 13.49 0.75 -14.26
N ASP A 150 14.78 0.62 -13.93
CA ASP A 150 15.78 0.47 -14.97
C ASP A 150 15.18 -0.64 -15.83
N GLU A 151 14.57 -0.27 -16.96
CA GLU A 151 14.37 -1.16 -18.07
C GLU A 151 15.80 -1.51 -18.40
N GLU A 152 16.30 -2.57 -17.73
CA GLU A 152 17.63 -3.07 -17.89
C GLU A 152 17.83 -3.14 -19.39
N GLU A 153 18.61 -2.19 -19.89
CA GLU A 153 19.70 -2.42 -20.81
C GLU A 153 19.46 -3.74 -21.54
N ASP A 154 18.63 -3.66 -22.59
CA ASP A 154 18.42 -4.73 -23.56
C ASP A 154 19.76 -5.41 -23.77
N GLY A 155 19.82 -6.66 -23.29
CA GLY A 155 21.05 -7.31 -22.88
C GLY A 155 22.17 -7.07 -23.87
N SER A 156 23.05 -6.13 -23.53
CA SER A 156 24.44 -6.19 -23.95
C SER A 156 24.95 -7.47 -23.34
N SER A 157 24.77 -8.56 -24.09
CA SER A 157 25.14 -9.92 -23.81
C SER A 157 26.64 -9.93 -23.54
N MET A 158 27.01 -9.62 -22.30
CA MET A 158 28.38 -9.76 -21.86
C MET A 158 28.63 -11.26 -21.97
N PRO A 159 29.51 -11.71 -22.88
CA PRO A 159 29.80 -13.12 -22.98
C PRO A 159 30.26 -13.58 -21.59
N PRO A 160 29.79 -14.74 -21.12
CA PRO A 160 30.18 -15.24 -19.81
C PRO A 160 31.71 -15.19 -19.73
N PRO A 161 32.29 -14.68 -18.63
CA PRO A 161 33.73 -14.67 -18.46
C PRO A 161 34.25 -16.10 -18.69
N PRO A 162 35.35 -16.28 -19.42
CA PRO A 162 35.91 -17.60 -19.64
C PRO A 162 36.11 -18.26 -18.27
N PRO A 163 35.67 -19.51 -18.08
CA PRO A 163 35.81 -20.18 -16.80
C PRO A 163 37.29 -20.14 -16.39
N PRO A 164 37.61 -19.85 -15.11
CA PRO A 164 38.98 -19.95 -14.63
C PRO A 164 39.49 -21.35 -14.96
N ALA A 165 40.70 -21.45 -15.49
CA ALA A 165 41.34 -22.73 -15.77
C ALA A 165 41.50 -23.51 -14.46
N ILE A 166 40.47 -24.28 -14.10
CA ILE A 166 40.46 -25.20 -12.98
C ILE A 166 41.35 -26.38 -13.36
N GLU A 167 42.53 -26.36 -12.79
CA GLU A 167 43.45 -27.48 -12.76
C GLU A 167 42.74 -28.71 -12.19
N SER A 168 42.74 -29.76 -13.01
CA SER A 168 42.01 -31.02 -12.89
C SER A 168 42.01 -31.62 -11.48
N SER A 169 40.83 -31.74 -10.88
CA SER A 169 40.58 -32.66 -9.76
C SER A 169 39.43 -33.62 -10.10
N PRO A 170 39.55 -34.93 -9.79
CA PRO A 170 38.70 -35.99 -10.32
C PRO A 170 37.30 -36.09 -9.66
N PRO A 171 36.33 -36.73 -10.34
CA PRO A 171 34.91 -36.74 -9.96
C PRO A 171 34.53 -37.87 -9.00
N SER A 172 33.72 -37.54 -8.00
CA SER A 172 32.87 -38.46 -7.21
C SER A 172 31.68 -37.63 -6.71
N SER A 173 30.40 -37.98 -6.74
CA SER A 173 29.62 -39.18 -7.09
C SER A 173 28.17 -38.70 -7.37
N PRO A 174 27.33 -39.50 -8.07
CA PRO A 174 25.97 -39.11 -8.44
C PRO A 174 24.92 -39.50 -7.40
N SER A 175 24.19 -38.52 -6.85
CA SER A 175 23.01 -38.77 -5.99
C SER A 175 21.72 -38.36 -6.70
N LYS A 176 21.10 -39.35 -7.35
CA LYS A 176 19.73 -39.30 -7.88
C LYS A 176 18.72 -39.14 -6.73
N GLY A 177 18.01 -38.02 -6.69
CA GLY A 177 16.86 -37.80 -5.79
C GLY A 177 15.62 -37.34 -6.57
N LYS A 178 14.92 -38.30 -7.18
CA LYS A 178 13.73 -38.09 -8.03
C LYS A 178 12.48 -38.00 -7.14
N GLY A 179 12.15 -36.82 -6.63
CA GLY A 179 10.97 -36.57 -5.79
C GLY A 179 9.76 -36.07 -6.59
N LYS A 180 9.07 -36.97 -7.31
CA LYS A 180 7.85 -36.67 -8.08
C LYS A 180 6.63 -36.67 -7.14
N GLY A 181 6.40 -35.55 -6.44
CA GLY A 181 5.26 -35.38 -5.54
C GLY A 181 3.98 -34.97 -6.28
N LYS A 182 3.11 -35.94 -6.57
CA LYS A 182 1.70 -35.70 -6.95
C LYS A 182 0.91 -35.34 -5.67
N ARG A 183 0.32 -34.15 -5.59
CA ARG A 183 -0.82 -33.88 -4.69
C ARG A 183 -1.97 -33.43 -5.60
N LYS A 184 -2.85 -34.37 -5.95
CA LYS A 184 -4.17 -34.65 -5.34
C LYS A 184 -5.08 -33.42 -5.36
N ALA A 185 -6.04 -33.50 -6.28
CA ALA A 185 -7.22 -32.66 -6.38
C ALA A 185 -8.12 -32.82 -5.13
N MET A 186 -8.75 -31.73 -4.73
CA MET A 186 -9.95 -31.69 -3.87
C MET A 186 -10.90 -30.72 -4.60
N SER A 187 -11.83 -31.25 -5.39
CA SER A 187 -13.20 -31.64 -5.01
C SER A 187 -14.05 -30.42 -4.66
N ASP A 188 -14.83 -29.97 -5.65
CA ASP A 188 -16.14 -29.36 -5.53
C ASP A 188 -16.86 -29.77 -4.24
N ASP A 189 -17.20 -28.79 -3.41
CA ASP A 189 -18.32 -28.88 -2.49
C ASP A 189 -19.17 -27.64 -2.71
N GLU A 190 -20.22 -27.86 -3.49
CA GLU A 190 -21.34 -26.98 -3.76
C GLU A 190 -22.24 -27.00 -2.53
N SER A 191 -22.20 -25.95 -1.73
CA SER A 191 -23.22 -25.70 -0.71
C SER A 191 -23.73 -24.25 -0.81
N ASP A 192 -24.82 -24.18 -1.57
CA ASP A 192 -25.89 -23.18 -1.54
C ASP A 192 -26.35 -22.95 -0.09
N ASP A 193 -26.21 -21.73 0.42
CA ASP A 193 -27.07 -21.22 1.49
C ASP A 193 -27.02 -19.68 1.50
N THR A 194 -28.02 -19.08 0.85
CA THR A 194 -28.30 -17.64 0.92
C THR A 194 -29.17 -17.33 2.14
N PRO A 195 -28.73 -16.50 3.09
CA PRO A 195 -29.67 -15.81 3.98
C PRO A 195 -30.08 -14.46 3.38
N GLU A 196 -31.24 -14.50 2.74
CA GLU A 196 -32.34 -13.53 2.78
C GLU A 196 -32.03 -12.09 3.25
N THR A 197 -32.08 -11.17 2.28
CA THR A 197 -32.12 -9.72 2.49
C THR A 197 -33.36 -9.31 3.28
N THR A 198 -33.19 -8.97 4.55
CA THR A 198 -34.24 -8.30 5.32
C THR A 198 -34.17 -6.79 5.06
N LYS A 199 -35.04 -6.30 4.17
CA LYS A 199 -35.36 -4.88 4.02
C LYS A 199 -35.97 -4.36 5.33
N ARG A 200 -35.22 -3.58 6.11
CA ARG A 200 -35.78 -2.77 7.19
C ARG A 200 -36.07 -1.37 6.64
N VAL A 201 -37.34 -1.14 6.34
CA VAL A 201 -37.89 0.20 6.07
C VAL A 201 -37.89 0.93 7.42
N ASN A 202 -37.09 1.98 7.55
CA ASN A 202 -37.12 2.85 8.72
C ASN A 202 -37.69 4.21 8.29
N ASP A 203 -39.01 4.28 8.28
CA ASP A 203 -39.79 5.51 8.25
C ASP A 203 -39.87 6.07 9.67
N GLY A 204 -39.41 7.31 9.87
CA GLY A 204 -39.63 8.09 11.09
C GLY A 204 -38.37 8.83 11.54
N LEU A 205 -38.42 10.07 11.99
CA LEU A 205 -39.53 10.96 12.26
C LEU A 205 -38.94 12.36 12.40
N ASN A 206 -39.49 13.30 11.64
CA ASN A 206 -39.18 14.72 11.68
C ASN A 206 -39.73 15.36 12.98
N GLN A 207 -38.85 15.79 13.89
CA GLN A 207 -39.11 16.79 14.94
C GLN A 207 -37.76 17.49 15.18
N GLY A 208 -37.60 18.80 15.23
CA GLY A 208 -38.50 19.91 15.42
C GLY A 208 -37.62 21.04 15.95
N THR A 209 -37.50 22.11 15.17
CA THR A 209 -36.83 23.37 15.50
C THR A 209 -37.19 23.90 16.88
N LYS A 210 -36.21 24.31 17.69
CA LYS A 210 -36.43 25.24 18.81
C LYS A 210 -35.28 26.24 18.94
N ILE A 211 -35.45 27.34 18.21
CA ILE A 211 -34.84 28.65 18.44
C ILE A 211 -35.23 29.16 19.84
N HIS A 212 -34.26 29.65 20.62
CA HIS A 212 -34.49 30.57 21.73
C HIS A 212 -33.59 31.79 21.56
N SER A 213 -34.22 32.95 21.71
CA SER A 213 -33.66 34.30 21.70
C SER A 213 -32.76 34.59 22.89
#